data_AF-A0AAU7DPY1-F1
#
_entry.id   AF-A0AAU7DPY1-F1
#
_cell.length_a   1.000
_cell.length_b   1.000
_cell.length_c   1.000
_cell.angle_alpha   90.00
_cell.angle_beta   90.00
_cell.angle_gamma   90.00
#
_symmetry.space_group_name_H-M   'P 1'
#
loop_
_entity.id
_entity.type
_entity.pdbx_description
1 polymer ?
#
loop_
_entity_poly.entity_id
_entity_poly.type
_entity_poly.pdbx_seq_one_letter_code
_entity_poly.pdbx_strand_id
1 'polypeptide(L)'
;MLQSSRFWVPQVSRLRPGIVTASLLATFALTACRPHDFPQYDPAYREYAYVTNGGSGTVSVYDVVNVRVDREIPVGQNPTAVAANPVRNELYVVNSGTLGGQGSIAVINAENNSVTATVPVHKQPVAIALDPRGDLAYVVNSGSNSVSALDLKTHREVAQIGVGEDPAAARVSPDGKTLVVANRGGNSISIIDTATGKVRTVIVGCPGANDVVILPDSSKSFAACSGGHQVMAIQLAHEARPDGLPAATDRMESLLDVGRAPVQLALKPDGGELFVSNSLSNSISEIVTSTDDVGGAYLMGADPVRGIVSADNTLLYIGNLRSQEVTVYSIEDGKRVGSIHVGDGPSALAFSTAGHLLFVVDARSGDVAVVRTLNCAVSTPLRTGCQMFTMLPAGRAPNAIAVKSFKAS
;
A
#
# COMPACT_ATOMS: atom_id res chain seq x y z
N MET A 1 -29.24 38.56 -49.96
CA MET A 1 -28.53 39.27 -51.07
C MET A 1 -29.06 40.70 -51.06
N LEU A 2 -28.16 41.69 -51.25
CA LEU A 2 -28.29 43.13 -50.94
C LEU A 2 -28.02 43.49 -49.46
N GLN A 3 -27.31 44.56 -49.11
CA GLN A 3 -26.07 45.14 -49.60
C GLN A 3 -25.65 46.13 -48.48
N SER A 4 -24.34 46.24 -48.27
CA SER A 4 -23.64 47.21 -47.40
C SER A 4 -24.17 48.65 -47.41
N SER A 5 -24.09 49.33 -46.26
CA SER A 5 -23.82 50.78 -46.21
C SER A 5 -22.91 51.14 -45.02
N ARG A 6 -21.72 51.63 -45.35
CA ARG A 6 -20.85 52.42 -44.46
C ARG A 6 -21.33 53.86 -44.51
N PHE A 7 -21.40 54.56 -43.38
CA PHE A 7 -21.29 56.03 -43.35
C PHE A 7 -20.48 56.49 -42.14
N TRP A 8 -19.69 57.53 -42.40
CA TRP A 8 -18.58 58.06 -41.61
C TRP A 8 -18.89 59.52 -41.23
N VAL A 9 -18.83 59.82 -39.92
CA VAL A 9 -18.26 61.01 -39.24
C VAL A 9 -18.93 62.40 -39.48
N PRO A 10 -19.01 63.24 -38.42
CA PRO A 10 -18.06 64.36 -38.32
C PRO A 10 -17.38 64.46 -36.94
N GLN A 11 -16.09 64.81 -36.97
CA GLN A 11 -15.32 65.27 -35.81
C GLN A 11 -15.73 66.69 -35.41
N VAL A 12 -15.74 66.98 -34.11
CA VAL A 12 -15.44 68.33 -33.60
C VAL A 12 -14.44 68.22 -32.46
N SER A 13 -13.50 69.17 -32.50
CA SER A 13 -12.21 69.22 -31.84
C SER A 13 -12.21 69.69 -30.37
N ARG A 14 -11.33 69.05 -29.60
CA ARG A 14 -10.42 69.56 -28.54
C ARG A 14 -10.92 70.61 -27.53
N LEU A 15 -10.91 70.21 -26.25
CA LEU A 15 -10.43 71.00 -25.11
C LEU A 15 -9.72 70.06 -24.10
N ARG A 16 -8.56 70.47 -23.57
CA ARG A 16 -7.79 69.83 -22.46
C ARG A 16 -7.99 70.69 -21.17
N PRO A 17 -7.37 70.37 -20.02
CA PRO A 17 -7.53 69.21 -19.12
C PRO A 17 -7.93 69.68 -17.70
N GLY A 18 -8.42 68.79 -16.84
CA GLY A 18 -8.70 69.12 -15.43
C GLY A 18 -8.87 67.88 -14.57
N ILE A 19 -7.89 67.63 -13.71
CA ILE A 19 -7.80 66.52 -12.75
C ILE A 19 -8.62 66.90 -11.51
N VAL A 20 -9.60 66.08 -11.11
CA VAL A 20 -9.92 65.86 -9.69
C VAL A 20 -10.28 64.39 -9.49
N THR A 21 -9.43 63.75 -8.70
CA THR A 21 -9.45 62.39 -8.17
C THR A 21 -10.64 62.14 -7.23
N ALA A 22 -11.36 61.04 -7.42
CA ALA A 22 -12.23 60.45 -6.41
C ALA A 22 -11.79 59.01 -6.16
N SER A 23 -10.93 58.84 -5.15
CA SER A 23 -10.47 57.55 -4.67
C SER A 23 -11.57 56.88 -3.84
N LEU A 24 -12.24 55.87 -4.38
CA LEU A 24 -12.97 54.90 -3.57
C LEU A 24 -11.96 53.96 -2.92
N LEU A 25 -11.66 54.19 -1.64
CA LEU A 25 -11.09 53.15 -0.77
C LEU A 25 -12.18 52.11 -0.48
N ALA A 26 -12.28 51.12 -1.36
CA ALA A 26 -12.94 49.86 -1.00
C ALA A 26 -11.98 49.10 -0.07
N THR A 27 -12.33 49.07 1.21
CA THR A 27 -11.74 48.19 2.22
C THR A 27 -11.99 46.74 1.81
N PHE A 28 -11.07 46.16 1.04
CA PHE A 28 -10.92 44.71 0.97
C PHE A 28 -10.50 44.25 2.36
N ALA A 29 -11.48 43.88 3.19
CA ALA A 29 -11.24 43.03 4.32
C ALA A 29 -10.59 41.76 3.77
N LEU A 30 -9.30 41.59 4.03
CA LEU A 30 -8.62 40.32 3.91
C LEU A 30 -9.42 39.34 4.76
N THR A 31 -10.29 38.57 4.14
CA THR A 31 -10.71 37.28 4.68
C THR A 31 -9.45 36.43 4.66
N ALA A 32 -8.62 36.62 5.68
CA ALA A 32 -7.53 35.73 5.98
C ALA A 32 -8.09 34.31 5.95
N CYS A 33 -7.43 33.41 5.22
CA CYS A 33 -7.70 31.99 5.24
C CYS A 33 -7.89 31.58 6.71
N ARG A 34 -9.11 31.21 7.09
CA ARG A 34 -9.34 30.73 8.45
C ARG A 34 -8.51 29.45 8.60
N PRO A 35 -7.77 29.27 9.69
CA PRO A 35 -6.93 28.07 9.92
C PRO A 35 -7.76 26.79 10.18
N HIS A 36 -8.97 26.69 9.62
CA HIS A 36 -9.92 25.59 9.83
C HIS A 36 -10.02 24.59 8.68
N ASP A 37 -9.28 24.77 7.58
CA ASP A 37 -9.34 23.85 6.43
C ASP A 37 -8.30 22.71 6.49
N PHE A 38 -7.46 22.67 7.53
CA PHE A 38 -6.46 21.63 7.74
C PHE A 38 -6.54 21.05 9.16
N PRO A 39 -6.37 19.72 9.32
CA PRO A 39 -6.26 19.13 10.64
C PRO A 39 -5.12 19.80 11.42
N GLN A 40 -5.40 20.25 12.64
CA GLN A 40 -4.36 20.77 13.52
C GLN A 40 -3.64 19.60 14.18
N TYR A 41 -2.38 19.43 13.80
CA TYR A 41 -1.50 18.44 14.42
C TYR A 41 -0.73 19.07 15.58
N ASP A 42 -0.45 18.24 16.58
CA ASP A 42 0.53 18.58 17.62
C ASP A 42 1.86 18.98 16.95
N PRO A 43 2.53 20.08 17.34
CA PRO A 43 3.80 20.48 16.74
C PRO A 43 4.90 19.42 16.82
N ALA A 44 4.79 18.45 17.74
CA ALA A 44 5.69 17.30 17.85
C ALA A 44 5.24 16.10 16.99
N TYR A 45 4.03 16.10 16.43
CA TYR A 45 3.58 15.03 15.54
C TYR A 45 4.39 15.04 14.25
N ARG A 46 4.87 13.87 13.88
CA ARG A 46 5.56 13.60 12.62
C ARG A 46 4.88 12.44 11.95
N GLU A 47 4.76 12.54 10.64
CA GLU A 47 4.28 11.46 9.82
C GLU A 47 4.98 11.53 8.46
N TYR A 48 5.57 10.41 8.09
CA TYR A 48 6.33 10.28 6.86
C TYR A 48 5.86 9.09 6.05
N ALA A 49 5.82 9.27 4.72
CA ALA A 49 5.68 8.19 3.77
C ALA A 49 7.05 7.89 3.15
N TYR A 50 7.42 6.61 3.06
CA TYR A 50 8.71 6.13 2.59
C TYR A 50 8.49 5.25 1.37
N VAL A 51 9.05 5.65 0.23
CA VAL A 51 8.90 4.95 -1.04
C VAL A 51 10.24 4.41 -1.52
N THR A 52 10.33 3.11 -1.76
CA THR A 52 11.56 2.46 -2.27
C THR A 52 11.71 2.68 -3.77
N ASN A 53 12.91 3.09 -4.18
CA ASN A 53 13.26 3.38 -5.58
C ASN A 53 14.29 2.35 -6.08
N GLY A 54 13.81 1.24 -6.64
CA GLY A 54 14.64 0.11 -7.04
C GLY A 54 15.77 0.50 -7.99
N GLY A 55 15.46 1.32 -8.99
CA GLY A 55 16.42 1.79 -10.01
C GLY A 55 17.37 2.89 -9.53
N SER A 56 17.12 3.49 -8.36
CA SER A 56 17.99 4.52 -7.76
C SER A 56 18.84 3.98 -6.61
N GLY A 57 18.41 2.91 -5.93
CA GLY A 57 19.09 2.44 -4.71
C GLY A 57 18.78 3.29 -3.47
N THR A 58 17.61 3.94 -3.47
CA THR A 58 17.23 4.97 -2.50
C THR A 58 15.82 4.77 -1.97
N VAL A 59 15.47 5.54 -0.94
CA VAL A 59 14.11 5.74 -0.44
C VAL A 59 13.75 7.22 -0.51
N SER A 60 12.67 7.57 -1.19
CA SER A 60 12.08 8.91 -1.15
C SER A 60 11.22 9.05 0.10
N VAL A 61 11.43 10.12 0.86
CA VAL A 61 10.69 10.42 2.09
C VAL A 61 9.83 11.65 1.89
N TYR A 62 8.55 11.54 2.22
CA TYR A 62 7.57 12.62 2.12
C TYR A 62 7.03 12.96 3.51
N ASP A 63 7.05 14.24 3.85
CA ASP A 63 6.35 14.79 5.01
C ASP A 63 4.85 14.80 4.72
N VAL A 64 4.11 13.93 5.40
CA VAL A 64 2.66 13.74 5.19
C VAL A 64 1.87 14.92 5.74
N VAL A 65 2.35 15.56 6.81
CA VAL A 65 1.69 16.71 7.44
C VAL A 65 1.71 17.92 6.52
N ASN A 66 2.87 18.17 5.90
CA ASN A 66 3.07 19.32 5.01
C ASN A 66 2.90 18.98 3.51
N VAL A 67 2.64 17.71 3.19
CA VAL A 67 2.49 17.16 1.83
C VAL A 67 3.61 17.63 0.89
N ARG A 68 4.85 17.34 1.26
CA ARG A 68 6.04 17.70 0.47
C ARG A 68 7.14 16.66 0.58
N VAL A 69 8.10 16.71 -0.34
CA VAL A 69 9.34 15.93 -0.23
C VAL A 69 10.16 16.43 0.96
N ASP A 70 10.60 15.50 1.82
CA ASP A 70 11.58 15.78 2.87
C ASP A 70 13.01 15.57 2.33
N ARG A 71 13.32 14.36 1.87
CA ARG A 71 14.63 13.99 1.31
C ARG A 71 14.58 12.65 0.56
N GLU A 72 15.71 12.30 -0.04
CA GLU A 72 15.98 10.96 -0.57
C GLU A 72 17.16 10.33 0.20
N ILE A 73 17.00 9.09 0.65
CA ILE A 73 17.96 8.38 1.50
C ILE A 73 18.60 7.25 0.69
N PRO A 74 19.93 7.20 0.53
CA PRO A 74 20.62 6.03 -0.01
C PRO A 74 20.50 4.83 0.93
N VAL A 75 20.05 3.68 0.42
CA VAL A 75 19.77 2.48 1.26
C VAL A 75 20.49 1.21 0.81
N GLY A 76 20.86 1.12 -0.46
CA GLY A 76 21.51 -0.08 -0.99
C GLY A 76 21.14 -0.36 -2.43
N GLN A 77 21.45 -1.57 -2.89
CA GLN A 77 21.21 -1.97 -4.28
C GLN A 77 19.83 -2.60 -4.44
N ASN A 78 19.06 -2.06 -5.39
CA ASN A 78 17.73 -2.55 -5.79
C ASN A 78 16.77 -2.78 -4.61
N PRO A 79 16.35 -1.72 -3.90
CA PRO A 79 15.34 -1.83 -2.84
C PRO A 79 13.97 -2.25 -3.41
N THR A 80 13.38 -3.29 -2.83
CA THR A 80 12.17 -3.98 -3.33
C THR A 80 10.98 -3.95 -2.37
N ALA A 81 11.21 -3.72 -1.08
CA ALA A 81 10.16 -3.64 -0.08
C ALA A 81 10.58 -2.73 1.08
N VAL A 82 9.59 -2.18 1.78
CA VAL A 82 9.78 -1.40 3.00
C VAL A 82 8.68 -1.73 4.00
N ALA A 83 9.03 -1.83 5.28
CA ALA A 83 8.08 -1.97 6.37
C ALA A 83 8.44 -1.06 7.54
N ALA A 84 7.42 -0.48 8.17
CA ALA A 84 7.57 0.33 9.37
C ALA A 84 7.38 -0.52 10.62
N ASN A 85 8.21 -0.32 11.64
CA ASN A 85 8.04 -0.96 12.94
C ASN A 85 6.73 -0.46 13.59
N PRO A 86 5.85 -1.34 14.10
CA PRO A 86 4.59 -0.91 14.72
C PRO A 86 4.81 -0.13 16.03
N VAL A 87 5.92 -0.37 16.73
CA VAL A 87 6.18 0.18 18.07
C VAL A 87 7.29 1.24 18.04
N ARG A 88 8.42 0.95 17.38
CA ARG A 88 9.60 1.85 17.38
C ARG A 88 9.61 2.78 16.17
N ASN A 89 10.35 3.87 16.23
CA ASN A 89 10.47 4.86 15.15
C ASN A 89 11.49 4.40 14.09
N GLU A 90 11.29 3.20 13.55
CA GLU A 90 12.22 2.55 12.62
C GLU A 90 11.50 2.00 11.39
N LEU A 91 12.21 1.99 10.26
CA LEU A 91 11.81 1.31 9.04
C LEU A 91 12.89 0.34 8.58
N TYR A 92 12.45 -0.70 7.87
CA TYR A 92 13.31 -1.75 7.34
C TYR A 92 13.10 -1.85 5.84
N VAL A 93 14.16 -1.62 5.09
CA VAL A 93 14.15 -1.61 3.62
C VAL A 93 14.89 -2.84 3.12
N VAL A 94 14.21 -3.64 2.32
CA VAL A 94 14.77 -4.83 1.69
C VAL A 94 15.54 -4.42 0.43
N ASN A 95 16.85 -4.63 0.42
CA ASN A 95 17.71 -4.47 -0.74
C ASN A 95 17.99 -5.84 -1.34
N SER A 96 17.45 -6.11 -2.53
CA SER A 96 17.60 -7.43 -3.16
C SER A 96 19.02 -7.73 -3.65
N GLY A 97 19.88 -6.72 -3.77
CA GLY A 97 21.22 -6.86 -4.29
C GLY A 97 21.23 -7.00 -5.82
N THR A 98 22.30 -7.60 -6.34
CA THR A 98 22.37 -7.98 -7.76
C THR A 98 21.60 -9.27 -8.03
N LEU A 99 21.26 -9.55 -9.29
CA LEU A 99 20.61 -10.81 -9.66
C LEU A 99 21.46 -12.02 -9.21
N GLY A 100 20.87 -12.91 -8.42
CA GLY A 100 21.54 -14.07 -7.79
C GLY A 100 22.52 -13.74 -6.65
N GLY A 101 22.71 -12.46 -6.32
CA GLY A 101 23.60 -11.97 -5.27
C GLY A 101 22.94 -11.96 -3.89
N GLN A 102 23.77 -11.75 -2.85
CA GLN A 102 23.30 -11.51 -1.48
C GLN A 102 22.61 -10.14 -1.39
N GLY A 103 21.55 -10.08 -0.60
CA GLY A 103 20.86 -8.85 -0.26
C GLY A 103 21.17 -8.35 1.15
N SER A 104 20.52 -7.25 1.53
CA SER A 104 20.63 -6.67 2.86
C SER A 104 19.34 -5.98 3.28
N ILE A 105 19.19 -5.73 4.57
CA ILE A 105 18.15 -4.86 5.13
C ILE A 105 18.78 -3.57 5.63
N ALA A 106 18.38 -2.42 5.08
CA ALA A 106 18.73 -1.13 5.65
C ALA A 106 17.72 -0.74 6.73
N VAL A 107 18.22 -0.31 7.89
CA VAL A 107 17.41 0.20 9.01
C VAL A 107 17.44 1.71 8.97
N ILE A 108 16.28 2.36 8.87
CA ILE A 108 16.14 3.82 8.88
C ILE A 108 15.53 4.24 10.21
N ASN A 109 16.16 5.19 10.90
CA ASN A 109 15.54 5.89 12.02
C ASN A 109 14.62 7.00 11.48
N ALA A 110 13.33 6.94 11.83
CA ALA A 110 12.31 7.87 11.35
C ALA A 110 12.38 9.27 11.99
N GLU A 111 13.03 9.42 13.15
CA GLU A 111 13.15 10.71 13.84
C GLU A 111 14.11 11.66 13.14
N ASN A 112 15.15 11.12 12.49
CA ASN A 112 16.17 11.90 11.79
C ASN A 112 16.35 11.51 10.31
N ASN A 113 15.54 10.56 9.82
CA ASN A 113 15.56 10.07 8.44
C ASN A 113 16.97 9.68 7.97
N SER A 114 17.66 8.85 8.78
CA SER A 114 19.01 8.36 8.49
C SER A 114 19.12 6.84 8.64
N VAL A 115 20.01 6.22 7.85
CA VAL A 115 20.31 4.79 7.96
C VAL A 115 21.19 4.55 9.19
N THR A 116 20.72 3.72 10.12
CA THR A 116 21.42 3.39 11.38
C THR A 116 22.11 2.04 11.36
N ALA A 117 21.67 1.12 10.50
CA ALA A 117 22.28 -0.19 10.32
C ALA A 117 22.02 -0.75 8.92
N THR A 118 22.90 -1.65 8.50
CA THR A 118 22.71 -2.50 7.33
C THR A 118 22.96 -3.95 7.73
N VAL A 119 21.94 -4.79 7.66
CA VAL A 119 21.98 -6.19 8.08
C VAL A 119 22.10 -7.06 6.83
N PRO A 120 23.21 -7.82 6.62
CA PRO A 120 23.29 -8.75 5.51
C PRO A 120 22.27 -9.88 5.69
N VAL A 121 21.68 -10.31 4.59
CA VAL A 121 20.78 -11.48 4.52
C VAL A 121 21.21 -12.37 3.34
N HIS A 122 20.34 -13.26 2.89
CA HIS A 122 20.67 -14.22 1.84
C HIS A 122 20.33 -13.69 0.45
N LYS A 123 20.25 -14.57 -0.54
CA LYS A 123 20.13 -14.18 -1.95
C LYS A 123 18.72 -13.71 -2.30
N GLN A 124 18.66 -12.60 -3.04
CA GLN A 124 17.44 -12.02 -3.59
C GLN A 124 16.30 -11.91 -2.56
N PRO A 125 16.45 -11.15 -1.48
CA PRO A 125 15.33 -10.86 -0.60
C PRO A 125 14.29 -10.00 -1.32
N VAL A 126 13.01 -10.36 -1.15
CA VAL A 126 11.89 -9.75 -1.90
C VAL A 126 10.79 -9.17 -1.02
N ALA A 127 10.66 -9.65 0.22
CA ALA A 127 9.60 -9.22 1.13
C ALA A 127 10.10 -9.24 2.57
N ILE A 128 9.43 -8.46 3.42
CA ILE A 128 9.68 -8.44 4.87
C ILE A 128 8.34 -8.35 5.61
N ALA A 129 8.19 -9.11 6.68
CA ALA A 129 7.05 -9.05 7.59
C ALA A 129 7.54 -8.87 9.02
N LEU A 130 6.97 -7.92 9.75
CA LEU A 130 7.30 -7.69 11.15
C LEU A 130 6.28 -8.39 12.04
N ASP A 131 6.73 -8.84 13.21
CA ASP A 131 5.80 -9.31 14.23
C ASP A 131 5.01 -8.14 14.84
N PRO A 132 3.83 -8.41 15.44
CA PRO A 132 2.98 -7.35 16.01
C PRO A 132 3.64 -6.53 17.12
N ARG A 133 4.65 -7.08 17.81
CA ARG A 133 5.38 -6.38 18.88
C ARG A 133 6.55 -5.54 18.35
N GLY A 134 6.94 -5.73 17.09
CA GLY A 134 8.07 -5.02 16.49
C GLY A 134 9.44 -5.45 17.04
N ASP A 135 9.53 -6.68 17.54
CA ASP A 135 10.75 -7.29 18.08
C ASP A 135 11.48 -8.15 17.03
N LEU A 136 10.73 -8.79 16.12
CA LEU A 136 11.25 -9.65 15.07
C LEU A 136 10.77 -9.20 13.68
N ALA A 137 11.62 -9.40 12.68
CA ALA A 137 11.23 -9.35 11.28
C ALA A 137 11.61 -10.64 10.56
N TYR A 138 10.80 -11.01 9.57
CA TYR A 138 10.98 -12.17 8.72
C TYR A 138 11.19 -11.72 7.28
N VAL A 139 12.40 -11.91 6.77
CA VAL A 139 12.80 -11.52 5.41
C VAL A 139 12.71 -12.74 4.50
N VAL A 140 11.95 -12.63 3.42
CA VAL A 140 11.80 -13.68 2.42
C VAL A 140 12.93 -13.61 1.41
N ASN A 141 13.81 -14.61 1.39
CA ASN A 141 14.97 -14.71 0.50
C ASN A 141 14.66 -15.66 -0.67
N SER A 142 14.13 -15.12 -1.77
CA SER A 142 13.59 -15.94 -2.85
C SER A 142 14.67 -16.80 -3.53
N GLY A 143 15.84 -16.20 -3.79
CA GLY A 143 16.97 -16.88 -4.42
C GLY A 143 17.69 -17.89 -3.52
N SER A 144 17.31 -17.98 -2.23
CA SER A 144 17.88 -18.93 -1.27
C SER A 144 16.84 -19.89 -0.66
N ASN A 145 15.59 -19.87 -1.15
CA ASN A 145 14.50 -20.72 -0.65
C ASN A 145 14.40 -20.72 0.89
N SER A 146 14.56 -19.54 1.50
CA SER A 146 14.62 -19.41 2.97
C SER A 146 14.03 -18.11 3.47
N VAL A 147 13.73 -18.07 4.76
CA VAL A 147 13.34 -16.87 5.50
C VAL A 147 14.38 -16.55 6.58
N SER A 148 14.87 -15.32 6.63
CA SER A 148 15.70 -14.84 7.75
C SER A 148 14.82 -14.27 8.85
N ALA A 149 14.98 -14.74 10.07
CA ALA A 149 14.42 -14.09 11.26
C ALA A 149 15.47 -13.11 11.81
N LEU A 150 15.11 -11.83 11.92
CA LEU A 150 15.95 -10.75 12.41
C LEU A 150 15.46 -10.29 13.77
N ASP A 151 16.35 -10.25 14.75
CA ASP A 151 16.13 -9.50 16.00
C ASP A 151 16.29 -8.02 15.70
N LEU A 152 15.19 -7.30 15.85
CA LEU A 152 15.13 -5.91 15.47
C LEU A 152 15.80 -5.02 16.52
N LYS A 153 15.95 -5.44 17.77
CA LYS A 153 16.62 -4.63 18.79
C LYS A 153 18.13 -4.59 18.60
N THR A 154 18.70 -5.71 18.18
CA THR A 154 20.14 -5.90 17.98
C THR A 154 20.57 -5.74 16.54
N HIS A 155 19.61 -5.66 15.59
CA HIS A 155 19.84 -5.60 14.15
C HIS A 155 20.66 -6.79 13.63
N ARG A 156 20.27 -8.00 14.03
CA ARG A 156 20.99 -9.24 13.67
C ARG A 156 20.06 -10.33 13.22
N GLU A 157 20.50 -11.13 12.25
CA GLU A 157 19.85 -12.40 11.93
C GLU A 157 20.06 -13.38 13.10
N VAL A 158 18.95 -13.95 13.59
CA VAL A 158 18.93 -14.91 14.69
C VAL A 158 18.57 -16.32 14.23
N ALA A 159 17.95 -16.47 13.05
CA ALA A 159 17.72 -17.77 12.43
C ALA A 159 17.55 -17.65 10.92
N GLN A 160 17.93 -18.71 10.20
CA GLN A 160 17.57 -18.94 8.81
C GLN A 160 16.66 -20.18 8.74
N ILE A 161 15.48 -20.01 8.16
CA ILE A 161 14.44 -21.04 8.10
C ILE A 161 14.29 -21.48 6.64
N GLY A 162 14.54 -22.76 6.36
CA GLY A 162 14.30 -23.32 5.02
C GLY A 162 12.81 -23.42 4.72
N VAL A 163 12.40 -22.99 3.53
CA VAL A 163 11.01 -23.07 3.05
C VAL A 163 10.95 -23.68 1.65
N GLY A 164 9.79 -23.63 0.99
CA GLY A 164 9.66 -24.09 -0.39
C GLY A 164 10.39 -23.19 -1.40
N GLU A 165 10.35 -23.59 -2.67
CA GLU A 165 11.10 -22.92 -3.74
C GLU A 165 10.52 -21.53 -4.10
N ASP A 166 11.41 -20.58 -4.38
CA ASP A 166 11.13 -19.19 -4.77
C ASP A 166 10.02 -18.54 -3.91
N PRO A 167 10.23 -18.37 -2.59
CA PRO A 167 9.24 -17.75 -1.74
C PRO A 167 9.02 -16.27 -2.10
N ALA A 168 7.76 -15.85 -2.17
CA ALA A 168 7.36 -14.55 -2.69
C ALA A 168 6.87 -13.58 -1.59
N ALA A 169 6.14 -14.10 -0.60
CA ALA A 169 5.55 -13.29 0.46
C ALA A 169 5.50 -14.07 1.77
N ALA A 170 5.52 -13.32 2.88
CA ALA A 170 5.28 -13.85 4.20
C ALA A 170 4.37 -12.92 5.01
N ARG A 171 3.63 -13.48 5.97
CA ARG A 171 2.87 -12.72 6.99
C ARG A 171 2.98 -13.41 8.34
N VAL A 172 3.15 -12.59 9.38
CA VAL A 172 3.08 -13.03 10.79
C VAL A 172 1.62 -12.91 11.24
N SER A 173 1.12 -13.90 11.97
CA SER A 173 -0.22 -13.85 12.56
C SER A 173 -0.32 -12.72 13.59
N PRO A 174 -1.51 -12.12 13.78
CA PRO A 174 -1.74 -11.08 14.78
C PRO A 174 -1.38 -11.46 16.23
N ASP A 175 -1.41 -12.75 16.58
CA ASP A 175 -0.95 -13.24 17.88
C ASP A 175 0.58 -13.44 17.96
N GLY A 176 1.30 -13.26 16.85
CA GLY A 176 2.75 -13.40 16.73
C GLY A 176 3.27 -14.84 16.68
N LYS A 177 2.41 -15.86 16.70
CA LYS A 177 2.81 -17.27 16.89
C LYS A 177 3.05 -18.04 15.60
N THR A 178 2.51 -17.57 14.48
CA THR A 178 2.54 -18.28 13.21
C THR A 178 3.08 -17.37 12.11
N LEU A 179 4.00 -17.87 11.30
CA LEU A 179 4.44 -17.26 10.07
C LEU A 179 3.95 -18.11 8.89
N VAL A 180 3.24 -17.48 7.95
CA VAL A 180 2.75 -18.12 6.73
C VAL A 180 3.55 -17.59 5.54
N VAL A 181 4.12 -18.48 4.73
CA VAL A 181 5.00 -18.14 3.60
C VAL A 181 4.46 -18.73 2.31
N ALA A 182 4.25 -17.89 1.30
CA ALA A 182 3.91 -18.32 -0.06
C ALA A 182 5.17 -18.71 -0.84
N ASN A 183 5.28 -19.99 -1.22
CA ASN A 183 6.37 -20.51 -2.03
C ASN A 183 5.93 -20.54 -3.50
N ARG A 184 6.30 -19.53 -4.29
CA ARG A 184 5.80 -19.35 -5.65
C ARG A 184 6.25 -20.48 -6.56
N GLY A 185 7.56 -20.74 -6.60
CA GLY A 185 8.14 -21.84 -7.40
C GLY A 185 7.73 -23.21 -6.87
N GLY A 186 7.60 -23.33 -5.55
CA GLY A 186 7.19 -24.55 -4.87
C GLY A 186 5.69 -24.86 -4.92
N ASN A 187 4.87 -23.99 -5.51
CA ASN A 187 3.40 -24.13 -5.62
C ASN A 187 2.72 -24.53 -4.29
N SER A 188 3.21 -23.98 -3.18
CA SER A 188 2.86 -24.41 -1.82
C SER A 188 2.95 -23.27 -0.81
N ILE A 189 2.40 -23.50 0.38
CA ILE A 189 2.41 -22.59 1.52
C ILE A 189 3.15 -23.27 2.68
N SER A 190 4.18 -22.62 3.22
CA SER A 190 4.85 -23.08 4.45
C SER A 190 4.21 -22.41 5.67
N ILE A 191 3.87 -23.19 6.69
CA ILE A 191 3.40 -22.68 7.97
C ILE A 191 4.47 -22.95 9.02
N ILE A 192 4.90 -21.90 9.72
CA ILE A 192 6.06 -21.90 10.60
C ILE A 192 5.63 -21.45 11.99
N ASP A 193 6.12 -22.15 13.01
CA ASP A 193 6.06 -21.72 14.40
C ASP A 193 7.15 -20.67 14.67
N THR A 194 6.75 -19.47 15.07
CA THR A 194 7.69 -18.34 15.23
C THR A 194 8.61 -18.48 16.44
N ALA A 195 8.17 -19.20 17.48
CA ALA A 195 8.94 -19.38 18.70
C ALA A 195 10.12 -20.36 18.50
N THR A 196 9.90 -21.39 17.68
CA THR A 196 10.90 -22.44 17.41
C THR A 196 11.60 -22.27 16.07
N GLY A 197 11.05 -21.44 15.17
CA GLY A 197 11.52 -21.29 13.79
C GLY A 197 11.33 -22.54 12.93
N LYS A 198 10.49 -23.49 13.36
CA LYS A 198 10.28 -24.76 12.66
C LYS A 198 9.06 -24.69 11.75
N VAL A 199 9.18 -25.26 10.56
CA VAL A 199 8.04 -25.51 9.66
C VAL A 199 7.13 -26.56 10.30
N ARG A 200 5.89 -26.19 10.63
CA ARG A 200 4.86 -27.10 11.14
C ARG A 200 4.31 -27.98 10.03
N THR A 201 4.02 -27.37 8.87
CA THR A 201 3.49 -28.07 7.70
C THR A 201 3.78 -27.31 6.41
N VAL A 202 3.70 -28.02 5.29
CA VAL A 202 3.72 -27.46 3.94
C VAL A 202 2.45 -27.90 3.21
N ILE A 203 1.62 -26.94 2.84
CA ILE A 203 0.37 -27.19 2.12
C ILE A 203 0.62 -26.99 0.63
N VAL A 204 0.45 -28.05 -0.15
CA VAL A 204 0.63 -28.03 -1.62
C VAL A 204 -0.69 -27.70 -2.33
N GLY A 205 -0.61 -27.42 -3.63
CA GLY A 205 -1.81 -27.19 -4.46
C GLY A 205 -2.18 -25.72 -4.60
N CYS A 206 -1.22 -24.81 -4.40
CA CYS A 206 -1.39 -23.39 -4.71
C CYS A 206 -0.42 -22.96 -5.82
N PRO A 207 -0.74 -23.20 -7.11
CA PRO A 207 0.12 -22.84 -8.22
C PRO A 207 0.49 -21.35 -8.21
N GLY A 208 1.78 -21.04 -8.27
CA GLY A 208 2.26 -19.66 -8.23
C GLY A 208 1.80 -18.90 -6.97
N ALA A 209 1.84 -19.53 -5.79
CA ALA A 209 1.53 -18.88 -4.52
C ALA A 209 2.24 -17.51 -4.41
N ASN A 210 1.47 -16.42 -4.39
CA ASN A 210 2.02 -15.08 -4.58
C ASN A 210 1.88 -14.15 -3.36
N ASP A 211 0.71 -14.16 -2.74
CA ASP A 211 0.41 -13.32 -1.57
C ASP A 211 -0.38 -14.13 -0.55
N VAL A 212 -0.27 -13.75 0.72
CA VAL A 212 -1.02 -14.35 1.82
C VAL A 212 -1.53 -13.27 2.76
N VAL A 213 -2.69 -13.53 3.38
CA VAL A 213 -3.24 -12.74 4.49
C VAL A 213 -3.67 -13.68 5.61
N ILE A 214 -3.70 -13.17 6.84
CA ILE A 214 -4.12 -13.89 8.03
C ILE A 214 -5.22 -13.08 8.69
N LEU A 215 -6.30 -13.74 9.12
CA LEU A 215 -7.41 -13.08 9.79
C LEU A 215 -6.99 -12.42 11.11
N PRO A 216 -7.66 -11.34 11.56
CA PRO A 216 -7.32 -10.64 12.79
C PRO A 216 -7.29 -11.54 14.04
N ASP A 217 -8.11 -12.58 14.05
CA ASP A 217 -8.20 -13.54 15.13
C ASP A 217 -7.16 -14.67 15.05
N SER A 218 -6.27 -14.65 14.06
CA SER A 218 -5.23 -15.66 13.79
C SER A 218 -5.75 -17.08 13.51
N SER A 219 -7.04 -17.27 13.22
CA SER A 219 -7.63 -18.62 13.04
C SER A 219 -7.46 -19.18 11.62
N LYS A 220 -7.44 -18.30 10.61
CA LYS A 220 -7.42 -18.67 9.19
C LYS A 220 -6.46 -17.80 8.40
N SER A 221 -5.87 -18.36 7.35
CA SER A 221 -5.09 -17.66 6.35
C SER A 221 -5.65 -17.92 4.95
N PHE A 222 -5.53 -16.93 4.07
CA PHE A 222 -5.87 -17.05 2.65
C PHE A 222 -4.62 -16.84 1.82
N ALA A 223 -4.44 -17.63 0.77
CA ALA A 223 -3.31 -17.55 -0.15
C ALA A 223 -3.77 -17.40 -1.60
N ALA A 224 -3.19 -16.45 -2.33
CA ALA A 224 -3.47 -16.24 -3.75
C ALA A 224 -2.63 -17.17 -4.63
N CYS A 225 -3.29 -18.04 -5.39
CA CYS A 225 -2.64 -19.00 -6.27
C CYS A 225 -2.59 -18.44 -7.71
N SER A 226 -1.63 -17.54 -7.93
CA SER A 226 -1.56 -16.70 -9.14
C SER A 226 -1.31 -17.46 -10.45
N GLY A 227 -0.84 -18.71 -10.37
CA GLY A 227 -0.70 -19.60 -11.53
C GLY A 227 -2.04 -20.15 -12.05
N GLY A 228 -3.14 -19.90 -11.36
CA GLY A 228 -4.47 -20.38 -11.72
C GLY A 228 -5.57 -19.32 -11.55
N HIS A 229 -6.66 -19.74 -10.91
CA HIS A 229 -7.86 -18.93 -10.68
C HIS A 229 -8.44 -19.22 -9.28
N GLN A 230 -7.56 -19.45 -8.29
CA GLN A 230 -7.98 -19.90 -6.97
C GLN A 230 -7.34 -19.11 -5.83
N VAL A 231 -8.10 -18.95 -4.75
CA VAL A 231 -7.58 -18.60 -3.43
C VAL A 231 -7.70 -19.81 -2.52
N MET A 232 -6.62 -20.18 -1.87
CA MET A 232 -6.61 -21.28 -0.90
C MET A 232 -6.93 -20.75 0.49
N ALA A 233 -7.98 -21.29 1.11
CA ALA A 233 -8.30 -21.05 2.52
C ALA A 233 -7.63 -22.11 3.40
N ILE A 234 -6.99 -21.65 4.47
CA ILE A 234 -6.12 -22.46 5.32
C ILE A 234 -6.51 -22.24 6.77
N GLN A 235 -6.96 -23.28 7.45
CA GLN A 235 -7.09 -23.26 8.90
C GLN A 235 -5.71 -23.25 9.53
N LEU A 236 -5.49 -22.34 10.49
CA LEU A 236 -4.26 -22.29 11.27
C LEU A 236 -4.44 -23.02 12.60
N ALA A 237 -3.40 -23.76 12.99
CA ALA A 237 -3.36 -24.46 14.26
C ALA A 237 -3.49 -23.46 15.43
N HIS A 238 -4.35 -23.79 16.38
CA HIS A 238 -4.53 -23.04 17.61
C HIS A 238 -4.95 -23.97 18.74
N GLU A 239 -4.63 -23.60 19.97
CA GLU A 239 -5.12 -24.29 21.16
C GLU A 239 -6.59 -23.99 21.40
N ALA A 240 -7.25 -24.82 22.20
CA ALA A 240 -8.62 -24.58 22.61
C ALA A 240 -8.72 -23.22 23.32
N ARG A 241 -9.66 -22.39 22.88
CA ARG A 241 -9.86 -21.05 23.40
C ARG A 241 -10.82 -21.05 24.60
N PRO A 242 -10.66 -20.11 25.55
CA PRO A 242 -11.58 -19.96 26.68
C PRO A 242 -13.04 -19.66 26.29
N ASP A 243 -13.27 -19.12 25.09
CA ASP A 243 -14.59 -18.83 24.52
C ASP A 243 -15.30 -20.08 23.96
N GLY A 244 -14.68 -21.26 24.08
CA GLY A 244 -15.24 -22.55 23.65
C GLY A 244 -14.81 -23.01 22.27
N LEU A 245 -13.97 -22.25 21.54
CA LEU A 245 -13.42 -22.71 20.26
C LEU A 245 -12.47 -23.90 20.49
N PRO A 246 -12.69 -25.07 19.86
CA PRO A 246 -11.84 -26.24 20.07
C PRO A 246 -10.44 -26.02 19.46
N ALA A 247 -9.46 -26.80 19.93
CA ALA A 247 -8.14 -26.81 19.31
C ALA A 247 -8.24 -27.24 17.83
N ALA A 248 -7.38 -26.67 17.00
CA ALA A 248 -7.29 -26.99 15.58
C ALA A 248 -5.85 -27.28 15.15
N THR A 249 -5.73 -27.97 14.01
CA THR A 249 -4.44 -28.25 13.34
C THR A 249 -4.38 -27.50 12.02
N ASP A 250 -3.17 -27.22 11.55
CA ASP A 250 -2.97 -26.59 10.24
C ASP A 250 -3.52 -27.49 9.12
N ARG A 251 -4.43 -26.99 8.29
CA ARG A 251 -4.95 -27.72 7.12
C ARG A 251 -5.54 -26.78 6.08
N MET A 252 -5.51 -27.22 4.82
CA MET A 252 -6.31 -26.60 3.76
C MET A 252 -7.79 -26.89 4.03
N GLU A 253 -8.63 -25.86 4.00
CA GLU A 253 -10.09 -25.98 4.17
C GLU A 253 -10.78 -26.04 2.81
N SER A 254 -10.45 -25.12 1.92
CA SER A 254 -11.11 -24.96 0.63
C SER A 254 -10.21 -24.31 -0.42
N LEU A 255 -10.56 -24.53 -1.69
CA LEU A 255 -10.02 -23.82 -2.84
C LEU A 255 -11.16 -23.03 -3.47
N LEU A 256 -11.03 -21.71 -3.45
CA LEU A 256 -12.06 -20.76 -3.79
C LEU A 256 -11.84 -20.26 -5.21
N ASP A 257 -12.77 -20.55 -6.11
CA ASP A 257 -12.67 -20.14 -7.50
C ASP A 257 -12.93 -18.63 -7.64
N VAL A 258 -11.92 -17.93 -8.13
CA VAL A 258 -11.90 -16.47 -8.32
C VAL A 258 -11.58 -16.12 -9.77
N GLY A 259 -11.29 -14.85 -10.05
CA GLY A 259 -10.79 -14.44 -11.36
C GLY A 259 -9.41 -15.02 -11.69
N ARG A 260 -8.95 -14.77 -12.92
CA ARG A 260 -7.69 -15.33 -13.44
C ARG A 260 -6.48 -14.58 -12.88
N ALA A 261 -5.46 -15.34 -12.48
CA ALA A 261 -4.22 -14.86 -11.89
C ALA A 261 -4.48 -13.92 -10.69
N PRO A 262 -5.00 -14.46 -9.57
CA PRO A 262 -5.12 -13.71 -8.32
C PRO A 262 -3.72 -13.36 -7.83
N VAL A 263 -3.39 -12.07 -7.76
CA VAL A 263 -2.04 -11.59 -7.43
C VAL A 263 -1.94 -10.96 -6.05
N GLN A 264 -3.04 -10.46 -5.49
CA GLN A 264 -3.02 -9.80 -4.18
C GLN A 264 -4.34 -9.94 -3.44
N LEU A 265 -4.23 -9.97 -2.11
CA LEU A 265 -5.31 -10.13 -1.16
C LEU A 265 -5.43 -8.86 -0.30
N ALA A 266 -6.57 -8.17 -0.36
CA ALA A 266 -6.90 -6.98 0.42
C ALA A 266 -7.99 -7.32 1.45
N LEU A 267 -7.56 -7.65 2.67
CA LEU A 267 -8.46 -8.00 3.77
C LEU A 267 -9.07 -6.74 4.39
N LYS A 268 -10.37 -6.76 4.66
CA LYS A 268 -11.01 -5.70 5.46
C LYS A 268 -10.42 -5.65 6.87
N PRO A 269 -10.23 -4.47 7.47
CA PRO A 269 -9.82 -4.31 8.87
C PRO A 269 -10.63 -5.16 9.88
N ASP A 270 -11.93 -5.33 9.67
CA ASP A 270 -12.79 -6.19 10.52
C ASP A 270 -12.58 -7.70 10.31
N GLY A 271 -11.85 -8.10 9.26
CA GLY A 271 -11.60 -9.48 8.88
C GLY A 271 -12.79 -10.20 8.23
N GLY A 272 -13.94 -9.55 8.05
CA GLY A 272 -15.17 -10.20 7.58
C GLY A 272 -15.18 -10.52 6.08
N GLU A 273 -14.52 -9.69 5.27
CA GLU A 273 -14.42 -9.89 3.83
C GLU A 273 -13.00 -9.64 3.32
N LEU A 274 -12.68 -10.33 2.24
CA LEU A 274 -11.40 -10.27 1.56
C LEU A 274 -11.62 -10.01 0.07
N PHE A 275 -10.89 -9.05 -0.49
CA PHE A 275 -10.91 -8.76 -1.92
C PHE A 275 -9.65 -9.27 -2.62
N VAL A 276 -9.85 -9.90 -3.77
CA VAL A 276 -8.79 -10.54 -4.55
C VAL A 276 -8.58 -9.76 -5.84
N SER A 277 -7.38 -9.24 -6.06
CA SER A 277 -7.02 -8.59 -7.33
C SER A 277 -6.67 -9.65 -8.38
N ASN A 278 -7.46 -9.76 -9.45
CA ASN A 278 -7.28 -10.74 -10.51
C ASN A 278 -6.72 -10.08 -11.78
N SER A 279 -5.40 -10.13 -11.91
CA SER A 279 -4.63 -9.38 -12.92
C SER A 279 -5.03 -9.71 -14.36
N LEU A 280 -5.26 -10.99 -14.68
CA LEU A 280 -5.54 -11.45 -16.05
C LEU A 280 -7.02 -11.39 -16.43
N SER A 281 -7.93 -11.23 -15.47
CA SER A 281 -9.35 -11.00 -15.74
C SER A 281 -9.79 -9.55 -15.54
N ASN A 282 -8.87 -8.64 -15.20
CA ASN A 282 -9.14 -7.20 -15.00
C ASN A 282 -10.24 -6.94 -13.96
N SER A 283 -10.35 -7.82 -12.97
CA SER A 283 -11.45 -7.84 -12.01
C SER A 283 -10.95 -8.00 -10.57
N ILE A 284 -11.82 -7.70 -9.61
CA ILE A 284 -11.70 -8.23 -8.25
C ILE A 284 -12.69 -9.37 -8.03
N SER A 285 -12.41 -10.23 -7.07
CA SER A 285 -13.36 -11.16 -6.47
C SER A 285 -13.51 -10.85 -4.99
N GLU A 286 -14.72 -10.96 -4.47
CA GLU A 286 -15.03 -10.80 -3.05
C GLU A 286 -15.17 -12.17 -2.38
N ILE A 287 -14.65 -12.31 -1.16
CA ILE A 287 -14.71 -13.54 -0.38
C ILE A 287 -15.21 -13.20 1.02
N VAL A 288 -16.29 -13.85 1.45
CA VAL A 288 -16.75 -13.80 2.84
C VAL A 288 -15.93 -14.81 3.64
N THR A 289 -15.16 -14.33 4.61
CA THR A 289 -14.09 -15.13 5.25
C THR A 289 -14.61 -16.16 6.25
N SER A 290 -15.84 -15.98 6.74
CA SER A 290 -16.48 -16.86 7.71
C SER A 290 -17.09 -18.11 7.07
N THR A 291 -17.62 -17.97 5.85
CA THR A 291 -18.27 -19.07 5.11
C THR A 291 -17.39 -19.64 3.99
N ASP A 292 -16.28 -18.97 3.67
CA ASP A 292 -15.45 -19.25 2.50
C ASP A 292 -16.25 -19.17 1.19
N ASP A 293 -17.24 -18.29 1.13
CA ASP A 293 -18.03 -18.09 -0.08
C ASP A 293 -17.41 -16.99 -0.95
N VAL A 294 -17.27 -17.28 -2.24
CA VAL A 294 -16.91 -16.28 -3.23
C VAL A 294 -18.18 -15.56 -3.69
N GLY A 295 -18.20 -14.25 -3.49
CA GLY A 295 -19.25 -13.36 -3.97
C GLY A 295 -19.09 -13.02 -5.46
N GLY A 296 -19.27 -11.75 -5.79
CA GLY A 296 -19.21 -11.28 -7.17
C GLY A 296 -17.79 -11.13 -7.71
N ALA A 297 -17.69 -11.08 -9.04
CA ALA A 297 -16.50 -10.65 -9.76
C ALA A 297 -16.78 -9.32 -10.47
N TYR A 298 -15.98 -8.29 -10.17
CA TYR A 298 -16.25 -6.92 -10.58
C TYR A 298 -15.09 -6.35 -11.38
N LEU A 299 -15.35 -5.77 -12.55
CA LEU A 299 -14.31 -5.16 -13.39
C LEU A 299 -13.74 -3.90 -12.72
N MET A 300 -12.42 -3.87 -12.55
CA MET A 300 -11.72 -2.76 -11.87
C MET A 300 -10.89 -1.91 -12.83
N GLY A 301 -10.32 -2.51 -13.86
CA GLY A 301 -9.40 -1.83 -14.77
C GLY A 301 -8.32 -2.79 -15.28
N ALA A 302 -7.44 -2.29 -16.13
CA ALA A 302 -6.40 -3.11 -16.73
C ALA A 302 -5.32 -3.49 -15.70
N ASP A 303 -5.17 -4.79 -15.44
CA ASP A 303 -4.13 -5.37 -14.59
C ASP A 303 -4.16 -4.87 -13.12
N PRO A 304 -5.22 -5.19 -12.34
CA PRO A 304 -5.29 -4.83 -10.92
C PRO A 304 -4.19 -5.57 -10.13
N VAL A 305 -3.39 -4.82 -9.36
CA VAL A 305 -2.20 -5.38 -8.67
C VAL A 305 -2.19 -5.20 -7.16
N ARG A 306 -2.70 -4.08 -6.63
CA ARG A 306 -2.69 -3.80 -5.19
C ARG A 306 -3.98 -3.11 -4.79
N GLY A 307 -4.72 -3.73 -3.87
CA GLY A 307 -5.89 -3.18 -3.21
C GLY A 307 -5.61 -2.79 -1.76
N ILE A 308 -6.22 -1.72 -1.28
CA ILE A 308 -6.29 -1.39 0.16
C ILE A 308 -7.71 -0.97 0.53
N VAL A 309 -8.20 -1.50 1.66
CA VAL A 309 -9.51 -1.17 2.23
C VAL A 309 -9.35 0.00 3.20
N SER A 310 -10.30 0.94 3.18
CA SER A 310 -10.35 2.05 4.14
C SER A 310 -10.60 1.56 5.57
N ALA A 311 -10.12 2.32 6.55
CA ALA A 311 -10.19 1.93 7.97
C ALA A 311 -11.62 1.75 8.51
N ASP A 312 -12.59 2.42 7.89
CA ASP A 312 -14.01 2.34 8.19
C ASP A 312 -14.72 1.17 7.47
N ASN A 313 -13.97 0.33 6.73
CA ASN A 313 -14.48 -0.85 6.02
C ASN A 313 -15.42 -0.55 4.84
N THR A 314 -15.53 0.70 4.37
CA THR A 314 -16.54 1.10 3.39
C THR A 314 -16.04 1.13 1.93
N LEU A 315 -14.77 1.43 1.72
CA LEU A 315 -14.19 1.62 0.39
C LEU A 315 -12.97 0.74 0.15
N LEU A 316 -12.85 0.24 -1.06
CA LEU A 316 -11.67 -0.45 -1.58
C LEU A 316 -11.05 0.38 -2.70
N TYR A 317 -9.75 0.62 -2.60
CA TYR A 317 -8.95 1.33 -3.60
C TYR A 317 -8.03 0.35 -4.31
N ILE A 318 -8.13 0.24 -5.63
CA ILE A 318 -7.39 -0.71 -6.47
C ILE A 318 -6.45 0.04 -7.41
N GLY A 319 -5.15 -0.19 -7.29
CA GLY A 319 -4.16 0.21 -8.28
C GLY A 319 -4.21 -0.70 -9.51
N ASN A 320 -4.38 -0.12 -10.68
CA ASN A 320 -4.39 -0.82 -11.96
C ASN A 320 -3.09 -0.57 -12.71
N LEU A 321 -2.19 -1.55 -12.70
CA LEU A 321 -0.83 -1.39 -13.19
C LEU A 321 -0.79 -0.96 -14.65
N ARG A 322 -1.72 -1.41 -15.51
CA ARG A 322 -1.76 -1.02 -16.93
C ARG A 322 -2.78 0.07 -17.24
N SER A 323 -3.23 0.78 -16.22
CA SER A 323 -4.04 1.99 -16.33
C SER A 323 -3.30 3.20 -15.76
N GLN A 324 -3.91 4.38 -15.92
CA GLN A 324 -3.48 5.61 -15.26
C GLN A 324 -4.33 5.95 -14.03
N GLU A 325 -5.03 4.94 -13.52
CA GLU A 325 -6.14 5.12 -12.58
C GLU A 325 -6.08 4.17 -11.39
N VAL A 326 -6.40 4.73 -10.22
CA VAL A 326 -6.87 3.96 -9.06
C VAL A 326 -8.39 3.89 -9.12
N THR A 327 -8.92 2.67 -9.08
CA THR A 327 -10.37 2.44 -9.06
C THR A 327 -10.87 2.40 -7.62
N VAL A 328 -12.00 3.06 -7.36
CA VAL A 328 -12.66 3.07 -6.06
C VAL A 328 -13.93 2.21 -6.14
N TYR A 329 -14.04 1.26 -5.23
CA TYR A 329 -15.16 0.33 -5.08
C TYR A 329 -15.84 0.56 -3.74
N SER A 330 -17.17 0.73 -3.75
CA SER A 330 -18.00 0.79 -2.55
C SER A 330 -18.33 -0.63 -2.15
N ILE A 331 -17.86 -1.02 -0.98
CA ILE A 331 -18.04 -2.36 -0.44
C ILE A 331 -19.52 -2.56 -0.08
N GLU A 332 -20.11 -1.61 0.65
CA GLU A 332 -21.52 -1.68 1.06
C GLU A 332 -22.49 -1.75 -0.12
N ASP A 333 -22.21 -1.00 -1.19
CA ASP A 333 -23.06 -1.00 -2.39
C ASP A 333 -22.73 -2.15 -3.37
N GLY A 334 -21.61 -2.85 -3.17
CA GLY A 334 -21.10 -3.84 -4.11
C GLY A 334 -20.81 -3.29 -5.52
N LYS A 335 -20.39 -2.03 -5.66
CA LYS A 335 -20.25 -1.38 -6.98
C LYS A 335 -19.05 -0.43 -7.10
N ARG A 336 -18.56 -0.26 -8.33
CA ARG A 336 -17.55 0.75 -8.65
C ARG A 336 -18.13 2.16 -8.47
N VAL A 337 -17.49 2.96 -7.62
CA VAL A 337 -17.87 4.36 -7.36
C VAL A 337 -17.30 5.27 -8.45
N GLY A 338 -16.04 5.02 -8.84
CA GLY A 338 -15.36 5.83 -9.83
C GLY A 338 -13.88 5.44 -9.97
N SER A 339 -13.14 6.28 -10.66
CA SER A 339 -11.69 6.17 -10.80
C SER A 339 -11.03 7.53 -10.57
N ILE A 340 -9.81 7.48 -10.04
CA ILE A 340 -8.97 8.64 -9.77
C ILE A 340 -7.76 8.54 -10.68
N HIS A 341 -7.56 9.56 -11.51
CA HIS A 341 -6.36 9.69 -12.31
C HIS A 341 -5.17 10.06 -11.42
N VAL A 342 -4.09 9.28 -11.48
CA VAL A 342 -2.94 9.41 -10.56
C VAL A 342 -1.63 9.60 -11.32
N GLY A 343 -1.31 8.67 -12.23
CA GLY A 343 -0.01 8.59 -12.89
C GLY A 343 0.05 7.31 -13.71
N ASP A 344 1.21 6.98 -14.30
CA ASP A 344 1.35 5.79 -15.12
C ASP A 344 1.87 4.61 -14.30
N GLY A 345 1.03 3.60 -14.12
CA GLY A 345 1.37 2.36 -13.43
C GLY A 345 1.28 2.42 -11.90
N PRO A 346 0.09 2.71 -11.34
CA PRO A 346 -0.14 2.65 -9.90
C PRO A 346 0.10 1.22 -9.41
N SER A 347 1.10 1.05 -8.54
CA SER A 347 1.68 -0.24 -8.19
C SER A 347 1.64 -0.53 -6.68
N ALA A 348 1.72 0.50 -5.85
CA ALA A 348 1.62 0.40 -4.40
C ALA A 348 0.81 1.55 -3.82
N LEU A 349 0.17 1.30 -2.68
CA LEU A 349 -0.80 2.20 -2.06
C LEU A 349 -0.57 2.22 -0.54
N ALA A 350 -0.63 3.40 0.07
CA ALA A 350 -0.71 3.53 1.53
C ALA A 350 -1.53 4.75 1.94
N PHE A 351 -2.36 4.59 2.96
CA PHE A 351 -3.02 5.72 3.59
C PHE A 351 -2.09 6.43 4.57
N SER A 352 -2.27 7.75 4.71
CA SER A 352 -1.93 8.43 5.97
C SER A 352 -2.66 7.77 7.14
N THR A 353 -2.12 7.88 8.34
CA THR A 353 -2.65 7.33 9.60
C THR A 353 -4.10 7.75 9.83
N ALA A 354 -4.45 9.00 9.54
CA ALA A 354 -5.82 9.51 9.67
C ALA A 354 -6.77 9.07 8.53
N GLY A 355 -6.25 8.39 7.50
CA GLY A 355 -7.01 7.96 6.33
C GLY A 355 -7.39 9.05 5.34
N HIS A 356 -7.01 10.32 5.56
CA HIS A 356 -7.41 11.46 4.72
C HIS A 356 -6.63 11.63 3.42
N LEU A 357 -5.42 11.06 3.36
CA LEU A 357 -4.58 11.03 2.19
C LEU A 357 -4.28 9.58 1.80
N LEU A 358 -4.33 9.31 0.51
CA LEU A 358 -3.86 8.07 -0.11
C LEU A 358 -2.65 8.41 -0.99
N PHE A 359 -1.52 7.78 -0.70
CA PHE A 359 -0.31 7.86 -1.51
C PHE A 359 -0.30 6.69 -2.48
N VAL A 360 -0.09 6.98 -3.75
CA VAL A 360 -0.10 6.02 -4.84
C VAL A 360 1.25 6.05 -5.54
N VAL A 361 1.97 4.94 -5.53
CA VAL A 361 3.29 4.82 -6.16
C VAL A 361 3.12 4.44 -7.63
N ASP A 362 3.56 5.31 -8.53
CA ASP A 362 3.44 5.11 -9.97
C ASP A 362 4.78 4.63 -10.57
N ALA A 363 4.88 3.33 -10.80
CA ALA A 363 6.13 2.65 -11.11
C ALA A 363 6.72 3.03 -12.49
N ARG A 364 5.89 3.48 -13.44
CA ARG A 364 6.37 3.86 -14.79
C ARG A 364 6.61 5.36 -14.96
N SER A 365 5.86 6.22 -14.25
CA SER A 365 6.13 7.67 -14.30
C SER A 365 7.23 8.10 -13.33
N GLY A 366 7.50 7.34 -12.26
CA GLY A 366 8.55 7.68 -11.30
C GLY A 366 8.11 8.74 -10.27
N ASP A 367 6.81 8.78 -9.98
CA ASP A 367 6.20 9.76 -9.08
C ASP A 367 5.31 9.05 -8.05
N VAL A 368 4.85 9.84 -7.07
CA VAL A 368 3.84 9.44 -6.10
C VAL A 368 2.67 10.41 -6.19
N ALA A 369 1.52 9.95 -6.65
CA ALA A 369 0.29 10.72 -6.59
C ALA A 369 -0.25 10.74 -5.16
N VAL A 370 -0.69 11.91 -4.70
CA VAL A 370 -1.35 12.09 -3.41
C VAL A 370 -2.81 12.40 -3.67
N VAL A 371 -3.70 11.56 -3.17
CA VAL A 371 -5.15 11.66 -3.35
C VAL A 371 -5.80 12.05 -2.03
N ARG A 372 -6.75 13.00 -2.07
CA ARG A 372 -7.64 13.26 -0.93
C ARG A 372 -8.79 12.27 -0.95
N THR A 373 -9.00 11.59 0.18
CA THR A 373 -10.00 10.52 0.31
C THR A 373 -11.33 11.02 0.89
N LEU A 374 -11.33 12.21 1.48
CA LEU A 374 -12.53 12.85 2.02
C LEU A 374 -13.57 13.03 0.90
N ASN A 375 -14.79 12.55 1.15
CA ASN A 375 -15.93 12.55 0.23
C ASN A 375 -15.89 11.51 -0.90
N CYS A 376 -14.96 10.55 -0.86
CA CYS A 376 -14.89 9.51 -1.87
C CYS A 376 -16.13 8.63 -1.96
N ALA A 377 -16.86 8.49 -0.85
CA ALA A 377 -18.09 7.72 -0.77
C ALA A 377 -19.34 8.46 -1.30
N VAL A 378 -19.27 9.78 -1.50
CA VAL A 378 -20.46 10.59 -1.84
C VAL A 378 -20.55 10.82 -3.34
N SER A 379 -21.51 10.14 -4.00
CA SER A 379 -21.88 10.43 -5.39
C SER A 379 -22.65 11.75 -5.48
N THR A 380 -21.96 12.88 -5.30
CA THR A 380 -22.57 14.19 -5.57
C THR A 380 -22.62 14.47 -7.07
N PRO A 381 -23.62 15.20 -7.59
CA PRO A 381 -23.73 15.58 -8.99
C PRO A 381 -22.52 16.37 -9.53
N LEU A 382 -21.66 16.90 -8.65
CA LEU A 382 -20.55 17.80 -8.98
C LEU A 382 -19.17 17.11 -9.11
N ARG A 383 -19.06 15.77 -9.05
CA ARG A 383 -17.80 15.01 -9.25
C ARG A 383 -16.61 15.49 -8.40
N THR A 384 -16.85 16.05 -7.22
CA THR A 384 -15.80 16.59 -6.34
C THR A 384 -15.32 15.59 -5.26
N GLY A 385 -15.75 14.32 -5.33
CA GLY A 385 -15.63 13.35 -4.22
C GLY A 385 -14.27 12.66 -4.02
N CYS A 386 -13.51 12.36 -5.09
CA CYS A 386 -12.12 11.89 -4.98
C CYS A 386 -11.31 12.55 -6.08
N GLN A 387 -10.29 13.32 -5.71
CA GLN A 387 -9.39 13.89 -6.70
C GLN A 387 -7.94 13.79 -6.23
N MET A 388 -7.06 13.58 -7.20
CA MET A 388 -5.64 13.77 -6.98
C MET A 388 -5.41 15.22 -6.54
N PHE A 389 -4.69 15.37 -5.44
CA PHE A 389 -4.35 16.65 -4.84
C PHE A 389 -3.03 17.19 -5.38
N THR A 390 -2.01 16.34 -5.46
CA THR A 390 -0.69 16.70 -5.99
C THR A 390 0.08 15.46 -6.43
N MET A 391 1.19 15.67 -7.13
CA MET A 391 2.18 14.67 -7.50
C MET A 391 3.52 15.04 -6.85
N LEU A 392 4.19 14.07 -6.25
CA LEU A 392 5.49 14.23 -5.62
C LEU A 392 6.52 13.38 -6.38
N PRO A 393 7.70 13.91 -6.72
CA PRO A 393 8.70 13.14 -7.45
C PRO A 393 9.25 12.00 -6.60
N ALA A 394 9.54 10.86 -7.23
CA ALA A 394 10.26 9.74 -6.62
C ALA A 394 11.58 9.48 -7.37
N GLY A 395 12.34 8.50 -6.91
CA GLY A 395 13.49 7.99 -7.65
C GLY A 395 13.06 7.09 -8.81
N ARG A 396 14.04 6.47 -9.49
CA ARG A 396 13.76 5.56 -10.62
C ARG A 396 13.16 4.25 -10.12
N ALA A 397 12.14 3.77 -10.83
CA ALA A 397 11.42 2.52 -10.56
C ALA A 397 10.93 2.42 -9.09
N PRO A 398 10.08 3.36 -8.64
CA PRO A 398 9.49 3.29 -7.31
C PRO A 398 8.54 2.08 -7.24
N ASN A 399 8.53 1.35 -6.12
CA ASN A 399 7.89 0.02 -6.10
C ASN A 399 7.16 -0.37 -4.81
N ALA A 400 7.50 0.18 -3.65
CA ALA A 400 6.81 -0.10 -2.40
C ALA A 400 6.70 1.17 -1.55
N ILE A 401 5.74 1.17 -0.62
CA ILE A 401 5.48 2.29 0.27
C ILE A 401 5.15 1.82 1.69
N ALA A 402 5.66 2.53 2.69
CA ALA A 402 5.26 2.41 4.08
C ALA A 402 5.06 3.80 4.69
N VAL A 403 4.14 3.90 5.66
CA VAL A 403 3.88 5.15 6.40
C VAL A 403 4.24 4.93 7.86
N LYS A 404 4.92 5.92 8.48
CA LYS A 404 5.24 5.91 9.90
C LYS A 404 4.87 7.26 10.51
N SER A 405 4.00 7.22 11.52
CA SER A 405 3.69 8.35 12.38
C SER A 405 4.25 8.14 13.78
N PHE A 406 4.61 9.25 14.44
CA PHE A 406 5.13 9.26 15.81
C PHE A 406 5.05 10.67 16.40
N LYS A 407 5.25 10.77 17.72
CA LYS A 407 5.51 12.05 18.39
C LYS A 407 7.01 12.18 18.62
N ALA A 408 7.61 13.26 18.13
CA ALA A 408 8.99 13.60 18.41
C ALA A 408 9.14 13.91 19.91
N SER A 409 10.23 13.44 20.50
CA SER A 409 10.60 13.64 21.90
C SER A 409 11.10 15.06 22.18
#